data_AF-A0A9N9HPK3-F1
#
_entry.id   AF-A0A9N9HPK3-F1
#
_cell.length_a   1.000
_cell.length_b   1.000
_cell.length_c   1.000
_cell.angle_alpha   90.00
_cell.angle_beta   90.00
_cell.angle_gamma   90.00
#
_symmetry.space_group_name_H-M   'P 1'
#
loop_
_entity.id
_entity.type
_entity.pdbx_description
1 polymer ?
#
loop_
_entity_poly.entity_id
_entity_poly.type
_entity_poly.pdbx_seq_one_letter_code
_entity_poly.pdbx_strand_id
1 'polypeptide(L)'
;MPIGVASFEQIISGGFTLIDKTLLISEFIKNNNTVLIISHPEKFSKTTNITMLKCFFSVPNLPDNLGYQRALFKETKVMENSEIIQNHFCKHPVIHITFKNYNSCNSWKCIEARLHEELSRLYREHQAFEI
;
A
#
# COMPACT_ATOMS: atom_id res chain seq x y z
N MET A 1 17.71 4.23 -10.64
CA MET A 1 16.41 4.49 -9.94
C MET A 1 15.98 5.91 -10.27
N PRO A 2 14.77 6.14 -10.78
CA PRO A 2 14.28 7.51 -10.88
C PRO A 2 14.22 8.07 -9.45
N ILE A 3 14.85 9.22 -9.23
CA ILE A 3 14.82 9.92 -7.96
C ILE A 3 13.44 10.57 -7.89
N GLY A 4 12.50 9.84 -7.29
CA GLY A 4 11.10 10.19 -7.26
C GLY A 4 10.30 9.16 -6.47
N VAL A 5 9.25 9.63 -5.79
CA VAL A 5 8.41 8.82 -4.94
C VAL A 5 7.46 7.97 -5.81
N ALA A 6 7.93 6.81 -6.27
CA ALA A 6 7.15 5.84 -7.05
C ALA A 6 6.47 4.80 -6.15
N SER A 7 5.23 4.41 -6.47
CA SER A 7 4.53 3.33 -5.78
C SER A 7 5.15 1.97 -6.12
N PHE A 8 4.90 0.96 -5.27
CA PHE A 8 5.33 -0.42 -5.52
C PHE A 8 4.88 -0.92 -6.89
N GLU A 9 3.61 -0.74 -7.22
CA GLU A 9 3.02 -1.13 -8.50
C GLU A 9 3.75 -0.48 -9.68
N GLN A 10 4.01 0.83 -9.62
CA GLN A 10 4.71 1.59 -10.66
C GLN A 10 6.14 1.12 -10.87
N ILE A 11 6.82 0.71 -9.79
CA ILE A 11 8.20 0.24 -9.86
C ILE A 11 8.25 -1.11 -10.58
N ILE A 12 7.37 -2.05 -10.20
CA ILE A 12 7.33 -3.38 -10.81
C ILE A 12 6.85 -3.29 -12.27
N SER A 13 5.75 -2.59 -12.54
CA SER A 13 5.21 -2.44 -13.90
C SER A 13 6.14 -1.64 -14.82
N GLY A 14 6.96 -0.75 -14.27
CA GLY A 14 7.94 0.03 -15.00
C GLY A 14 9.25 -0.71 -15.30
N GLY A 15 9.38 -1.98 -14.90
CA GLY A 15 10.58 -2.80 -15.13
C GLY A 15 11.81 -2.34 -14.34
N PHE A 16 11.62 -1.57 -13.26
CA PHE A 16 12.72 -1.11 -12.42
C PHE A 16 13.18 -2.21 -11.45
N THR A 17 14.47 -2.26 -11.18
CA THR A 17 15.01 -3.18 -10.15
C THR A 17 14.60 -2.71 -8.75
N LEU A 18 13.84 -3.54 -8.05
CA LEU A 18 13.48 -3.38 -6.65
C LEU A 18 14.32 -4.34 -5.79
N ILE A 19 14.90 -3.84 -4.70
CA ILE A 19 15.46 -4.71 -3.65
C ILE A 19 14.27 -5.35 -2.92
N ASP A 20 14.20 -6.68 -2.93
CA ASP A 20 13.11 -7.40 -2.28
C ASP A 20 13.08 -7.14 -0.77
N LYS A 21 12.05 -6.41 -0.33
CA LYS A 21 11.73 -6.09 1.06
C LYS A 21 10.39 -6.71 1.48
N THR A 22 9.88 -7.68 0.72
CA THR A 22 8.56 -8.27 0.98
C THR A 22 8.49 -9.04 2.29
N LEU A 23 9.62 -9.48 2.85
CA LEU A 23 9.68 -10.06 4.20
C LEU A 23 9.19 -9.10 5.30
N LEU A 24 9.14 -7.79 5.05
CA LEU A 24 8.49 -6.82 5.95
C LEU A 24 7.02 -7.19 6.23
N ILE A 25 6.31 -7.77 5.25
CA ILE A 25 4.93 -8.24 5.43
C ILE A 25 4.90 -9.36 6.47
N SER A 26 5.81 -10.31 6.36
CA SER A 26 5.92 -11.43 7.29
C SER A 26 6.26 -10.97 8.70
N GLU A 27 7.20 -10.03 8.84
CA GLU A 27 7.53 -9.42 10.12
C GLU A 27 6.34 -8.66 10.71
N PHE A 28 5.61 -7.91 9.89
CA PHE A 28 4.43 -7.16 10.33
C PHE A 28 3.35 -8.08 10.91
N ILE A 29 3.05 -9.20 10.23
CA ILE A 29 2.05 -10.18 10.69
C ILE A 29 2.52 -10.89 11.96
N LYS A 30 3.75 -11.41 11.99
CA LYS A 30 4.26 -12.22 13.11
C LYS A 30 4.41 -11.45 14.41
N ASN A 31 4.75 -10.17 14.32
CA ASN A 31 4.95 -9.34 15.51
C ASN A 31 3.62 -8.96 16.20
N ASN A 32 2.46 -9.32 15.65
CA ASN A 32 1.13 -8.92 16.14
C ASN A 32 1.05 -7.41 16.45
N ASN A 33 1.79 -6.60 15.68
CA ASN A 33 1.93 -5.18 15.93
C ASN A 33 0.59 -4.48 15.64
N THR A 34 0.04 -3.79 16.63
CA THR A 34 -1.12 -2.91 16.42
C THR A 34 -0.74 -1.68 15.58
N VAL A 35 0.51 -1.24 15.67
CA VAL A 35 1.03 -0.07 14.96
C VAL A 35 2.45 -0.33 14.46
N LEU A 36 2.73 0.01 13.21
CA LEU A 36 4.07 0.01 12.62
C LEU A 36 4.48 1.43 12.23
N ILE A 37 5.55 1.96 12.83
CA ILE A 37 6.11 3.27 12.50
C ILE A 37 7.36 3.09 11.65
N ILE A 38 7.34 3.60 10.41
CA ILE A 38 8.50 3.57 9.50
C ILE A 38 9.22 4.93 9.56
N SER A 39 10.12 5.10 10.55
CA SER A 39 10.88 6.33 10.79
C SER A 39 12.35 6.23 10.31
N HIS A 40 12.71 6.91 9.21
CA HIS A 40 14.11 7.10 8.72
C HIS A 40 14.18 8.26 7.68
N PRO A 41 15.30 8.91 7.31
CA PRO A 41 15.31 10.15 6.51
C PRO A 41 14.96 9.92 5.02
N GLU A 42 14.83 11.02 4.29
CA GLU A 42 14.43 11.05 2.87
C GLU A 42 15.24 10.08 2.00
N LYS A 43 14.58 9.55 0.95
CA LYS A 43 15.08 8.58 -0.05
C LYS A 43 15.10 7.11 0.35
N PHE A 44 14.79 6.77 1.61
CA PHE A 44 14.42 5.38 1.93
C PHE A 44 13.00 5.09 1.43
N SER A 45 12.79 3.94 0.81
CA SER A 45 11.61 3.47 0.07
C SER A 45 10.27 3.43 0.85
N LYS A 46 9.94 4.44 1.65
CA LYS A 46 8.75 4.48 2.53
C LYS A 46 7.47 4.33 1.74
N THR A 47 7.28 5.17 0.70
CA THR A 47 6.08 5.08 -0.14
C THR A 47 6.00 3.73 -0.82
N THR A 48 7.12 3.19 -1.31
CA THR A 48 7.15 1.84 -1.87
C THR A 48 6.72 0.79 -0.84
N ASN A 49 7.25 0.82 0.39
CA ASN A 49 6.89 -0.13 1.44
C ASN A 49 5.42 0.00 1.86
N ILE A 50 4.93 1.24 2.04
CA ILE A 50 3.53 1.50 2.41
C ILE A 50 2.58 1.03 1.30
N THR A 51 2.91 1.35 0.04
CA THR A 51 2.09 0.92 -1.11
C THR A 51 2.21 -0.58 -1.38
N MET A 52 3.34 -1.22 -1.06
CA MET A 52 3.51 -2.67 -1.07
C MET A 52 2.60 -3.34 -0.03
N LEU A 53 2.60 -2.85 1.21
CA LEU A 53 1.70 -3.35 2.27
C LEU A 53 0.23 -3.18 1.84
N LYS A 54 -0.13 -1.99 1.33
CA LYS A 54 -1.46 -1.75 0.76
C LYS A 54 -1.79 -2.81 -0.29
N CYS A 55 -0.95 -2.97 -1.32
CA CYS A 55 -1.17 -3.90 -2.42
C CYS A 55 -1.28 -5.37 -1.95
N PHE A 56 -0.51 -5.76 -0.93
CA PHE A 56 -0.52 -7.13 -0.41
C PHE A 56 -1.82 -7.45 0.35
N PHE A 57 -2.30 -6.54 1.18
CA PHE A 57 -3.44 -6.81 2.07
C PHE A 57 -4.79 -6.48 1.42
N SER A 58 -4.86 -5.47 0.54
CA SER A 58 -6.12 -4.93 0.03
C SER A 58 -6.91 -5.97 -0.77
N VAL A 59 -8.18 -6.13 -0.42
CA VAL A 59 -9.12 -6.84 -1.30
C VAL A 59 -9.21 -6.10 -2.64
N PRO A 60 -9.11 -6.78 -3.79
CA PRO A 60 -9.20 -6.12 -5.09
C PRO A 60 -10.65 -5.71 -5.37
N ASN A 61 -10.86 -4.44 -5.74
CA ASN A 61 -12.21 -3.91 -6.05
C ASN A 61 -12.82 -4.45 -7.37
N LEU A 62 -12.04 -5.18 -8.18
CA LEU A 62 -12.46 -5.70 -9.49
C LEU A 62 -12.03 -7.17 -9.64
N PRO A 63 -12.86 -8.03 -10.26
CA PRO A 63 -12.64 -9.47 -10.35
C PRO A 63 -11.32 -9.88 -11.03
N ASP A 64 -10.74 -9.05 -11.90
CA ASP A 64 -9.48 -9.36 -12.60
C ASP A 64 -8.21 -8.85 -11.89
N ASN A 65 -8.36 -8.10 -10.78
CA ASN A 65 -7.20 -7.50 -10.11
C ASN A 65 -6.42 -8.48 -9.22
N LEU A 66 -6.99 -9.64 -8.86
CA LEU A 66 -6.27 -10.64 -8.06
C LEU A 66 -5.10 -11.26 -8.83
N GLY A 67 -5.30 -11.55 -10.13
CA GLY A 67 -4.24 -12.05 -11.01
C GLY A 67 -3.11 -11.03 -11.17
N TYR A 68 -3.48 -9.75 -11.37
CA TYR A 68 -2.53 -8.64 -11.43
C TYR A 68 -1.74 -8.50 -10.13
N GLN A 69 -2.40 -8.47 -8.97
CA GLN A 69 -1.71 -8.39 -7.68
C GLN A 69 -0.77 -9.57 -7.45
N ARG A 70 -1.19 -10.79 -7.79
CA ARG A 70 -0.30 -11.97 -7.71
C ARG A 70 0.94 -11.83 -8.61
N ALA A 71 0.79 -11.24 -9.79
CA ALA A 71 1.91 -10.98 -10.68
C ALA A 71 2.92 -9.97 -10.10
N LEU A 72 2.46 -8.97 -9.33
CA LEU A 72 3.34 -7.98 -8.69
C LEU A 72 4.25 -8.59 -7.61
N PHE A 73 3.82 -9.68 -6.98
CA PHE A 73 4.60 -10.39 -5.96
C PHE A 73 5.30 -11.64 -6.52
N LYS A 74 5.21 -11.90 -7.83
CA LYS A 74 5.88 -13.05 -8.44
C LYS A 74 7.38 -13.02 -8.12
N GLU A 75 7.93 -14.18 -7.74
CA GLU A 75 9.35 -14.35 -7.41
C GLU A 75 9.84 -13.52 -6.20
N THR A 76 8.93 -12.98 -5.37
CA THR A 76 9.30 -12.31 -4.11
C THR A 76 9.32 -13.30 -2.94
N LYS A 77 10.17 -13.05 -1.95
CA LYS A 77 10.36 -13.93 -0.79
C LYS A 77 9.10 -14.14 0.05
N VAL A 78 8.17 -13.16 0.11
CA VAL A 78 6.89 -13.35 0.82
C VAL A 78 6.06 -14.48 0.20
N MET A 79 6.20 -14.73 -1.11
CA MET A 79 5.45 -15.78 -1.81
C MET A 79 5.91 -17.20 -1.45
N GLU A 80 7.04 -17.35 -0.76
CA GLU A 80 7.50 -18.64 -0.25
C GLU A 80 6.75 -19.06 1.03
N ASN A 81 6.08 -18.13 1.71
CA ASN A 81 5.31 -18.41 2.92
C ASN A 81 3.83 -18.66 2.60
N SER A 82 3.48 -19.92 2.38
CA SER A 82 2.12 -20.33 2.01
C SER A 82 1.05 -19.93 3.03
N GLU A 83 1.35 -20.00 4.33
CA GLU A 83 0.43 -19.64 5.41
C GLU A 83 0.08 -18.14 5.36
N ILE A 84 1.08 -17.28 5.23
CA ILE A 84 0.89 -15.83 5.12
C ILE A 84 0.03 -15.49 3.90
N ILE A 85 0.32 -16.11 2.76
CA ILE A 85 -0.44 -15.87 1.52
C ILE A 85 -1.88 -16.33 1.69
N GLN A 86 -2.07 -17.56 2.18
CA GLN A 86 -3.39 -18.15 2.34
C GLN A 86 -4.24 -17.34 3.31
N ASN A 87 -3.66 -16.78 4.38
CA ASN A 87 -4.43 -16.12 5.42
C ASN A 87 -4.60 -14.61 5.20
N HIS A 88 -3.66 -13.94 4.53
CA HIS A 88 -3.63 -12.47 4.48
C HIS A 88 -3.59 -11.84 3.09
N PHE A 89 -3.14 -12.55 2.06
CA PHE A 89 -3.00 -11.94 0.73
C PHE A 89 -4.36 -11.57 0.16
N CYS A 90 -4.55 -10.28 -0.14
CA CYS A 90 -5.76 -9.72 -0.77
C CYS A 90 -7.06 -9.99 -0.01
N LYS A 91 -6.99 -10.04 1.32
CA LYS A 91 -8.10 -10.47 2.20
C LYS A 91 -8.62 -9.42 3.16
N HIS A 92 -7.98 -8.26 3.23
CA HIS A 92 -8.29 -7.23 4.22
C HIS A 92 -8.82 -5.96 3.56
N PRO A 93 -9.88 -5.34 4.11
CA PRO A 93 -10.24 -3.99 3.72
C PRO A 93 -9.12 -3.05 4.20
N VAL A 94 -8.43 -2.38 3.28
CA VAL A 94 -7.33 -1.48 3.60
C VAL A 94 -7.69 -0.05 3.23
N ILE A 95 -7.75 0.81 4.24
CA ILE A 95 -7.88 2.25 4.04
C ILE A 95 -6.46 2.85 3.96
N HIS A 96 -6.16 3.52 2.86
CA HIS A 96 -4.88 4.19 2.66
C HIS A 96 -5.08 5.68 2.40
N ILE A 97 -4.62 6.50 3.34
CA ILE A 97 -4.65 7.97 3.25
C ILE A 97 -3.23 8.48 3.04
N THR A 98 -3.06 9.44 2.13
CA THR A 98 -1.77 10.11 1.91
C THR A 98 -1.94 11.62 1.91
N PHE A 99 -0.99 12.31 2.56
CA PHE A 99 -0.91 13.77 2.56
C PHE A 99 0.12 14.29 1.54
N LYS A 100 0.65 13.41 0.69
CA LYS A 100 1.51 13.80 -0.43
C LYS A 100 0.68 14.75 -1.31
N ASN A 101 1.16 15.98 -1.51
CA ASN A 101 0.52 17.10 -2.25
C ASN A 101 -0.34 18.07 -1.43
N TYR A 102 -0.44 17.92 -0.11
CA TYR A 102 -1.09 18.92 0.75
C TYR A 102 -0.28 20.21 0.88
N ASN A 103 1.00 20.20 0.49
CA ASN A 103 1.90 21.36 0.51
C ASN A 103 1.41 22.58 -0.29
N SER A 104 0.45 22.39 -1.20
CA SER A 104 -0.18 23.49 -1.94
C SER A 104 -1.28 24.21 -1.17
N CYS A 105 -1.72 23.67 -0.01
CA CYS A 105 -2.63 24.33 0.91
C CYS A 105 -1.83 25.11 1.96
N ASN A 106 -2.16 26.40 2.11
CA ASN A 106 -1.52 27.32 3.05
C ASN A 106 -2.43 27.73 4.23
N SER A 107 -3.60 27.10 4.38
CA SER A 107 -4.53 27.34 5.48
C SER A 107 -5.15 26.05 6.01
N TRP A 108 -5.52 26.05 7.30
CA TRP A 108 -6.25 24.95 7.92
C TRP A 108 -7.52 24.59 7.15
N LYS A 109 -8.32 25.59 6.77
CA LYS A 109 -9.57 25.40 6.02
C LYS A 109 -9.35 24.68 4.67
N CYS A 110 -8.24 24.95 3.98
CA CYS A 110 -7.89 24.26 2.73
C CYS A 110 -7.56 22.79 2.98
N ILE A 111 -6.76 22.50 4.02
CA ILE A 111 -6.39 21.14 4.42
C ILE A 111 -7.64 20.35 4.83
N GLU A 112 -8.51 20.96 5.64
CA GLU A 112 -9.77 20.41 6.09
C GLU A 112 -10.68 20.04 4.91
N ALA A 113 -10.87 20.96 3.96
CA ALA A 113 -11.66 20.70 2.75
C ALA A 113 -11.12 19.52 1.93
N ARG A 114 -9.79 19.44 1.75
CA ARG A 114 -9.16 18.31 1.05
C ARG A 114 -9.28 16.99 1.81
N LEU A 115 -9.18 17.02 3.13
CA LEU A 115 -9.36 15.83 3.94
C LEU A 115 -10.79 15.31 3.82
N HIS A 116 -11.80 16.20 3.86
CA HIS A 116 -13.19 15.83 3.60
C HIS A 116 -13.38 15.21 2.22
N GLU A 117 -12.73 15.75 1.19
CA GLU A 117 -12.76 15.20 -0.17
C GLU A 117 -12.15 13.79 -0.23
N GLU A 118 -10.96 13.59 0.36
CA GLU A 118 -10.29 12.28 0.41
C GLU A 118 -11.08 11.25 1.21
N LEU A 119 -11.65 11.62 2.36
CA LEU A 119 -12.51 10.75 3.14
C LEU A 119 -13.78 10.38 2.38
N SER A 120 -14.40 11.33 1.69
CA SER A 120 -15.58 11.07 0.86
C SER A 120 -15.26 10.14 -0.31
N ARG A 121 -14.07 10.29 -0.91
CA ARG A 121 -13.58 9.40 -1.97
C ARG A 121 -13.37 7.98 -1.44
N LEU A 122 -12.70 7.83 -0.29
CA LEU A 122 -12.47 6.54 0.36
C LEU A 122 -13.77 5.86 0.77
N TYR A 123 -14.73 6.61 1.29
CA TYR A 123 -16.05 6.06 1.63
C TYR A 123 -16.71 5.41 0.41
N ARG A 124 -16.73 6.11 -0.74
CA ARG A 124 -17.29 5.54 -1.99
C ARG A 124 -16.49 4.35 -2.51
N GLU A 125 -15.16 4.41 -2.44
CA GLU A 125 -14.28 3.32 -2.86
C GLU A 125 -14.51 2.04 -2.05
N HIS A 126 -14.84 2.17 -0.76
CA HIS A 126 -15.05 1.04 0.14
C HIS A 126 -16.52 0.71 0.42
N GLN A 127 -17.48 1.45 -0.13
CA GLN A 127 -18.92 1.21 0.06
C GLN A 127 -19.35 -0.20 -0.39
N ALA A 128 -18.65 -0.78 -1.39
CA ALA A 128 -18.91 -2.13 -1.88
C ALA A 128 -18.52 -3.26 -0.90
N PHE A 129 -17.85 -2.93 0.22
CA PHE A 129 -17.46 -3.90 1.25
C PHE A 129 -18.41 -3.91 2.46
N GLU A 130 -19.48 -3.09 2.45
CA GLU A 130 -20.56 -3.20 3.44
C GLU A 130 -21.41 -4.45 3.12
N ILE A 131 -21.23 -5.49 3.94
CA ILE A 131 -22.11 -6.68 4.03
C ILE A 131 -23.06 -6.46 5.21
#